data_AF-A0A9N9BD62-F1
#
_entry.id   AF-A0A9N9BD62-F1
#
_cell.length_a   1.000
_cell.length_b   1.000
_cell.length_c   1.000
_cell.angle_alpha   90.00
_cell.angle_beta   90.00
_cell.angle_gamma   90.00
#
_symmetry.space_group_name_H-M   'P 1'
#
loop_
_entity.id
_entity.type
_entity.pdbx_description
1 polymer ?
#
loop_
_entity_poly.entity_id
_entity_poly.type
_entity_poly.pdbx_seq_one_letter_code
_entity_poly.pdbx_strand_id
1 'polypeptide(L)'
;MAQTIFNHLNDDQKTGTKHIYFNQSQSQPYISGEELYINDYNASGQQLNGELDLGSFPNFHKITFHYAIRFNILESIDISKNEKLSRIVIDGQNSGFLESNSFTLLVKEIQLDRIIVSYYENKGSWLKIEKYLRKQTIIPYRLVEDKKLEAEVANLKQSIAQKDQTIVQKDQTIAQKDRTIADLNQKIQQTPTLSQFQELNNIVLSCTDLDFNRLKQEIKKLKLKDFNPHFQEQKNHFEQLTSTTKNKAGDSLTAILDLFLQTNKQIIDSENVSSNSYTQGQLQGQLVTCKTLLQTKFTPDELQNLLNKQKELKELEKQSAIL
;
A
#
# COMPACT_ATOMS: atom_id res chain seq x y z
N MET A 1 56.26 11.47 -0.17
CA MET A 1 54.94 11.99 0.23
C MET A 1 54.98 12.19 1.71
N ALA A 2 54.66 13.39 2.20
CA ALA A 2 54.66 13.71 3.63
C ALA A 2 53.83 12.70 4.45
N GLN A 3 52.79 12.11 3.86
CA GLN A 3 51.95 11.11 4.52
C GLN A 3 52.67 9.84 4.99
N THR A 4 53.76 9.42 4.33
CA THR A 4 54.44 8.15 4.68
C THR A 4 55.10 8.19 6.05
N ILE A 5 55.28 9.38 6.64
CA ILE A 5 55.86 9.53 7.97
C ILE A 5 54.98 8.91 9.06
N PHE A 6 53.68 8.70 8.83
CA PHE A 6 52.78 8.10 9.82
C PHE A 6 52.61 6.58 9.66
N ASN A 7 53.22 5.97 8.64
CA ASN A 7 53.00 4.55 8.34
C ASN A 7 53.52 3.60 9.42
N HIS A 8 54.45 4.06 10.26
CA HIS A 8 54.98 3.29 11.38
C HIS A 8 54.11 3.37 12.64
N LEU A 9 53.07 4.23 12.66
CA LEU A 9 52.17 4.40 13.79
C LEU A 9 50.96 3.46 13.64
N ASN A 10 50.63 2.75 14.72
CA ASN A 10 49.41 1.96 14.80
C ASN A 10 48.17 2.83 15.12
N ASP A 11 46.98 2.23 15.08
CA ASP A 11 45.71 2.96 15.25
C ASP A 11 45.51 3.47 16.68
N ASP A 12 45.99 2.75 17.70
CA ASP A 12 45.93 3.19 19.10
C ASP A 12 46.82 4.41 19.33
N GLN A 13 48.02 4.40 18.75
CA GLN A 13 48.96 5.53 18.76
C GLN A 13 48.37 6.76 18.08
N LYS A 14 47.75 6.58 16.90
CA LYS A 14 47.07 7.66 16.18
C LYS A 14 45.86 8.19 16.95
N THR A 15 45.08 7.31 17.57
CA THR A 15 43.91 7.69 18.37
C THR A 15 44.31 8.36 19.68
N GLY A 16 45.40 7.93 20.32
CA GLY A 16 45.91 8.49 21.56
C GLY A 16 46.64 9.82 21.41
N THR A 17 47.15 10.12 20.21
CA THR A 17 47.86 11.38 19.93
C THR A 17 46.90 12.57 20.01
N LYS A 18 47.20 13.52 20.90
CA LYS A 18 46.43 14.77 21.06
C LYS A 18 47.22 16.01 20.66
N HIS A 19 48.54 15.91 20.60
CA HIS A 19 49.42 17.02 20.25
C HIS A 19 50.49 16.55 19.26
N ILE A 20 50.62 17.26 18.15
CA ILE A 20 51.70 17.04 17.18
C ILE A 20 52.69 18.19 17.30
N TYR A 21 53.94 17.83 17.50
CA TYR A 21 55.04 18.73 17.74
C TYR A 21 56.03 18.61 16.59
N PHE A 22 56.15 19.67 15.81
CA PHE A 22 57.15 19.76 14.75
C PHE A 22 58.42 20.40 15.29
N ASN A 23 59.56 19.70 15.21
CA ASN A 23 60.82 20.14 15.79
C ASN A 23 61.99 20.00 14.81
N GLN A 24 63.07 20.75 15.06
CA GLN A 24 64.34 20.59 14.37
C GLN A 24 65.21 19.58 15.15
N SER A 25 65.15 18.29 14.79
CA SER A 25 65.97 17.23 15.38
C SER A 25 66.35 16.18 14.33
N GLN A 26 67.42 15.42 14.62
CA GLN A 26 67.88 14.33 13.75
C GLN A 26 67.22 12.98 14.05
N SER A 27 66.35 12.91 15.06
CA SER A 27 65.66 11.67 15.43
C SER A 27 64.52 11.34 14.47
N GLN A 28 64.26 10.05 14.23
CA GLN A 28 63.02 9.64 13.56
C GLN A 28 61.78 10.13 14.33
N PRO A 29 60.61 10.31 13.67
CA PRO A 29 59.39 10.63 14.38
C PRO A 29 59.10 9.60 15.48
N TYR A 30 58.64 10.07 16.63
CA TYR A 30 58.38 9.21 17.77
C TYR A 30 57.22 9.75 18.61
N ILE A 31 56.59 8.85 19.37
CA ILE A 31 55.53 9.20 20.32
C ILE A 31 56.09 9.18 21.73
N SER A 32 55.78 10.23 22.50
CA SER A 32 55.99 10.30 23.93
C SER A 32 54.66 10.65 24.60
N GLY A 33 54.03 9.68 25.25
CA GLY A 33 52.68 9.86 25.81
C GLY A 33 51.64 10.16 24.73
N GLU A 34 50.98 11.32 24.84
CA GLU A 34 49.96 11.79 23.89
C GLU A 34 50.53 12.73 22.80
N GLU A 35 51.86 12.87 22.76
CA GLU A 35 52.58 13.79 21.88
C GLU A 35 53.32 13.04 20.78
N LEU A 36 53.09 13.42 19.54
CA LEU A 36 53.84 12.94 18.38
C LEU A 36 54.86 13.99 17.96
N TYR A 37 56.14 13.62 18.04
CA TYR A 37 57.24 14.47 17.62
C TYR A 37 57.59 14.16 16.16
N ILE A 38 57.45 15.14 15.29
CA ILE A 38 57.83 15.08 13.88
C ILE A 38 59.06 15.95 13.70
N ASN A 39 60.19 15.31 13.42
CA ASN A 39 61.46 16.02 13.29
C ASN A 39 61.81 16.26 11.82
N ASP A 40 62.23 17.48 11.51
CA ASP A 40 62.73 17.85 10.18
C ASP A 40 64.19 17.38 10.02
N TYR A 41 64.39 16.26 9.32
CA TYR A 41 65.67 15.59 9.16
C TYR A 41 66.63 16.41 8.28
N ASN A 42 67.59 17.05 8.93
CA ASN A 42 68.57 17.94 8.32
C ASN A 42 69.63 17.15 7.51
N ALA A 43 69.31 16.82 6.25
CA ALA A 43 70.29 16.53 5.18
C ALA A 43 69.68 16.50 3.75
N SER A 44 68.36 16.33 3.58
CA SER A 44 67.76 16.34 2.23
C SER A 44 66.41 17.05 2.09
N GLY A 45 65.72 17.42 3.18
CA GLY A 45 64.43 18.10 3.11
C GLY A 45 63.30 17.28 2.44
N GLN A 46 63.55 16.03 2.03
CA GLN A 46 62.67 15.26 1.15
C GLN A 46 61.47 14.58 1.85
N GLN A 47 61.45 14.50 3.19
CA GLN A 47 60.47 13.68 3.90
C GLN A 47 59.07 14.32 3.98
N LEU A 48 58.99 15.64 4.07
CA LEU A 48 57.72 16.39 4.18
C LEU A 48 57.38 17.10 2.86
N ASN A 49 57.39 16.33 1.76
CA ASN A 49 57.00 16.82 0.44
C ASN A 49 55.51 16.58 0.14
N GLY A 50 54.82 17.60 -0.37
CA GLY A 50 53.42 17.54 -0.81
C GLY A 50 52.43 17.89 0.29
N GLU A 51 51.32 17.15 0.34
CA GLU A 51 50.26 17.33 1.35
C GLU A 51 50.46 16.39 2.55
N LEU A 52 50.25 16.93 3.75
CA LEU A 52 50.26 16.19 5.01
C LEU A 52 48.84 16.14 5.60
N ASP A 53 48.19 14.98 5.55
CA ASP A 53 46.84 14.77 6.08
C ASP A 53 46.91 14.33 7.55
N LEU A 54 46.45 15.21 8.44
CA LEU A 54 46.37 14.97 9.89
C LEU A 54 45.04 14.34 10.32
N GLY A 55 44.14 14.06 9.39
CA GLY A 55 42.86 13.41 9.63
C GLY A 55 42.95 12.00 10.22
N SER A 56 44.12 11.37 10.18
CA SER A 56 44.38 10.09 10.84
C SER A 56 44.39 10.20 12.38
N PHE A 57 44.39 11.41 12.95
CA PHE A 57 44.47 11.66 14.40
C PHE A 57 43.14 12.24 14.95
N PRO A 58 42.16 11.40 15.31
CA PRO A 58 40.80 11.85 15.66
C PRO A 58 40.72 12.66 16.96
N ASN A 59 41.67 12.46 17.88
CA ASN A 59 41.73 13.17 19.16
C ASN A 59 42.74 14.31 19.17
N PHE A 60 43.12 14.81 18.00
CA PHE A 60 44.11 15.87 17.86
C PHE A 60 43.55 17.24 18.26
N HIS A 61 44.18 17.88 19.26
CA HIS A 61 43.76 19.16 19.83
C HIS A 61 44.72 20.32 19.55
N LYS A 62 46.01 20.02 19.36
CA LYS A 62 47.06 21.04 19.32
C LYS A 62 48.17 20.72 18.32
N ILE A 63 48.60 21.74 17.58
CA ILE A 63 49.85 21.72 16.78
C ILE A 63 50.84 22.66 17.42
N THR A 64 52.11 22.24 17.54
CA THR A 64 53.21 23.16 17.80
C THR A 64 54.24 23.08 16.68
N PHE A 65 54.61 24.22 16.13
CA PHE A 65 55.79 24.41 15.30
C PHE A 65 56.88 25.03 16.17
N HIS A 66 57.91 24.26 16.48
CA HIS A 66 58.99 24.70 17.36
C HIS A 66 60.19 25.22 16.57
N TYR A 67 60.88 26.18 17.18
CA TYR A 67 62.12 26.86 16.80
C TYR A 67 62.81 26.37 15.51
N ALA A 68 62.97 27.29 14.56
CA ALA A 68 63.81 27.14 13.35
C ALA A 68 63.45 25.97 12.41
N ILE A 69 62.22 25.45 12.46
CA ILE A 69 61.74 24.48 11.48
C ILE A 69 61.63 25.07 10.07
N ARG A 70 62.00 24.28 9.04
CA ARG A 70 62.05 24.72 7.64
C ARG A 70 61.41 23.72 6.68
N PHE A 71 60.11 23.85 6.47
CA PHE A 71 59.40 23.12 5.44
C PHE A 71 59.65 23.73 4.05
N ASN A 72 60.76 23.34 3.43
CA ASN A 72 61.14 23.88 2.12
C ASN A 72 60.30 23.34 0.95
N ILE A 73 59.56 22.23 1.15
CA ILE A 73 58.79 21.54 0.09
C ILE A 73 57.42 21.02 0.55
N LEU A 74 56.97 21.39 1.76
CA LEU A 74 55.61 21.05 2.21
C LEU A 74 54.63 22.00 1.54
N GLU A 75 53.70 21.47 0.77
CA GLU A 75 52.72 22.28 0.05
C GLU A 75 51.54 22.64 0.97
N SER A 76 51.05 21.66 1.73
CA SER A 76 49.91 21.87 2.60
C SER A 76 49.84 20.91 3.79
N ILE A 77 49.10 21.33 4.82
CA ILE A 77 48.71 20.49 5.96
C ILE A 77 47.19 20.48 6.00
N ASP A 78 46.59 19.30 5.79
CA ASP A 78 45.15 19.11 5.91
C ASP A 78 44.77 18.84 7.36
N ILE A 79 44.00 19.78 7.92
CA ILE A 79 43.39 19.68 9.25
C ILE A 79 41.86 19.62 9.17
N SER A 80 41.28 19.58 7.97
CA SER A 80 39.84 19.65 7.71
C SER A 80 39.03 18.55 8.40
N LYS A 81 39.66 17.40 8.66
CA LYS A 81 39.06 16.23 9.34
C LYS A 81 39.22 16.25 10.87
N ASN A 82 40.01 17.18 11.41
CA ASN A 82 40.29 17.24 12.86
C ASN A 82 39.29 18.14 13.59
N GLU A 83 38.16 17.55 13.98
CA GLU A 83 37.08 18.25 14.68
C GLU A 83 37.44 18.70 16.09
N LYS A 84 38.53 18.23 16.69
CA LYS A 84 38.97 18.61 18.04
C LYS A 84 40.12 19.62 18.07
N LEU A 85 40.74 19.90 16.92
CA LEU A 85 41.82 20.86 16.83
C LEU A 85 41.31 22.24 17.25
N SER A 86 41.99 22.81 18.23
CA SER A 86 41.62 24.09 18.86
C SER A 86 42.79 25.05 18.96
N ARG A 87 44.04 24.58 18.81
CA ARG A 87 45.22 25.44 18.95
C ARG A 87 46.32 25.11 17.95
N ILE A 88 46.89 26.16 17.38
CA ILE A 88 48.16 26.12 16.65
C ILE A 88 49.12 27.04 17.39
N VAL A 89 50.31 26.54 17.69
CA VAL A 89 51.35 27.29 18.40
C VAL A 89 52.57 27.37 17.52
N ILE A 90 53.06 28.58 17.29
CA ILE A 90 54.37 28.82 16.70
C ILE A 90 55.26 29.25 17.86
N ASP A 91 56.11 28.33 18.31
CA ASP A 91 56.92 28.47 19.50
C ASP A 91 58.37 28.85 19.12
N GLY A 92 58.85 29.97 19.68
CA GLY A 92 60.14 30.57 19.34
C GLY A 92 60.03 31.91 18.58
N GLN A 93 61.17 32.39 18.08
CA GLN A 93 61.23 33.65 17.31
C GLN A 93 60.60 33.45 15.93
N ASN A 94 59.45 34.10 15.69
CA ASN A 94 58.67 33.98 14.45
C ASN A 94 59.40 34.44 13.18
N SER A 95 60.45 35.26 13.29
CA SER A 95 61.08 35.92 12.15
C SER A 95 61.55 34.92 11.09
N GLY A 96 62.03 33.74 11.50
CA GLY A 96 62.41 32.67 10.57
C GLY A 96 61.29 31.73 10.15
N PHE A 97 60.16 31.68 10.87
CA PHE A 97 59.09 30.71 10.57
C PHE A 97 58.40 31.05 9.25
N LEU A 98 58.02 32.31 9.04
CA LEU A 98 57.35 32.73 7.81
C LEU A 98 58.28 32.76 6.59
N GLU A 99 59.54 33.11 6.80
CA GLU A 99 60.54 33.16 5.73
C GLU A 99 60.96 31.75 5.28
N SER A 100 60.85 30.75 6.16
CA SER A 100 61.32 29.38 5.90
C SER A 100 60.21 28.37 5.61
N ASN A 101 58.93 28.78 5.62
CA ASN A 101 57.79 27.88 5.45
C ASN A 101 56.71 28.52 4.57
N SER A 102 56.35 27.87 3.46
CA SER A 102 55.39 28.38 2.47
C SER A 102 54.16 27.48 2.27
N PHE A 103 53.82 26.65 3.26
CA PHE A 103 52.69 25.74 3.18
C PHE A 103 51.34 26.44 3.42
N THR A 104 50.26 25.84 2.91
CA THR A 104 48.88 26.27 3.15
C THR A 104 48.14 25.29 4.06
N LEU A 105 47.34 25.77 5.01
CA LEU A 105 46.41 24.91 5.76
C LEU A 105 45.17 24.60 4.93
N LEU A 106 44.79 23.33 4.82
CA LEU A 106 43.47 22.95 4.30
C LEU A 106 42.50 22.81 5.48
N VAL A 107 41.44 23.61 5.47
CA VAL A 107 40.55 23.78 6.64
C VAL A 107 39.08 23.79 6.23
N LYS A 108 38.19 23.36 7.12
CA LYS A 108 36.76 23.62 6.98
C LYS A 108 36.42 25.01 7.53
N GLU A 109 35.39 25.63 6.96
CA GLU A 109 34.95 26.97 7.39
C GLU A 109 34.65 27.02 8.90
N ILE A 110 34.02 25.97 9.43
CA ILE A 110 33.69 25.83 10.86
C ILE A 110 34.91 25.88 11.80
N GLN A 111 36.11 25.62 11.29
CA GLN A 111 37.34 25.60 12.10
C GLN A 111 37.97 27.00 12.24
N LEU A 112 37.66 27.93 11.33
CA LEU A 112 38.28 29.26 11.27
C LEU A 112 38.08 30.09 12.54
N ASP A 113 36.92 29.94 13.18
CA ASP A 113 36.53 30.70 14.38
C ASP A 113 36.75 29.91 15.67
N ARG A 114 37.20 28.66 15.57
CA ARG A 114 37.48 27.79 16.73
C ARG A 114 38.96 27.68 17.02
N ILE A 115 39.80 27.63 15.99
CA ILE A 115 41.25 27.44 16.15
C ILE A 115 41.91 28.76 16.55
N ILE A 116 42.64 28.75 17.67
CA ILE A 116 43.47 29.86 18.12
C ILE A 116 44.92 29.62 17.68
N VAL A 117 45.49 30.58 16.96
CA VAL A 117 46.90 30.63 16.59
C VAL A 117 47.64 31.49 17.62
N SER A 118 48.62 30.90 18.29
CA SER A 118 49.48 31.53 19.31
C SER A 118 50.90 31.67 18.76
N TYR A 119 51.48 32.87 18.79
CA TYR A 119 52.78 33.16 18.16
C TYR A 119 53.48 34.36 18.82
N TYR A 120 54.76 34.62 18.55
CA TYR A 120 55.50 35.75 19.12
C TYR A 120 55.83 36.85 18.09
N GLU A 121 55.42 38.09 18.34
CA GLU A 121 55.73 39.23 17.46
C GLU A 121 56.75 40.16 18.14
N ASN A 122 57.75 40.65 17.39
CA ASN A 122 58.71 41.63 17.90
C ASN A 122 58.20 43.06 17.62
N LYS A 123 57.80 43.76 18.69
CA LYS A 123 57.39 45.19 18.65
C LYS A 123 58.28 46.02 19.57
N GLY A 124 59.59 45.78 19.53
CA GLY A 124 60.58 46.30 20.49
C GLY A 124 60.81 45.39 21.70
N SER A 125 59.89 44.44 21.93
CA SER A 125 60.06 43.27 22.80
C SER A 125 59.26 42.09 22.21
N TRP A 126 59.63 40.86 22.56
CA TRP A 126 58.91 39.67 22.12
C TRP A 126 57.61 39.51 22.92
N LEU A 127 56.47 39.71 22.25
CA LEU A 127 55.15 39.58 22.86
C LEU A 127 54.40 38.39 22.29
N LYS A 128 53.81 37.59 23.18
CA LYS A 128 52.92 36.51 22.79
C LYS A 128 51.58 37.07 22.30
N ILE A 129 51.19 36.71 21.10
CA ILE A 129 49.94 37.08 20.45
C ILE A 129 49.08 35.83 20.28
N GLU A 130 47.79 35.95 20.55
CA GLU A 130 46.80 34.90 20.30
C GLU A 130 45.66 35.47 19.46
N LYS A 131 45.36 34.85 18.33
CA LYS A 131 44.28 35.25 17.42
C LYS A 131 43.57 34.02 16.88
N TYR A 132 42.27 34.13 16.61
CA TYR A 132 41.57 33.12 15.82
C TYR A 132 42.20 32.97 14.44
N LEU A 133 42.12 31.77 13.87
CA LEU A 133 42.71 31.44 12.56
C LEU A 133 42.21 32.39 11.46
N ARG A 134 40.95 32.82 11.50
CA ARG A 134 40.37 33.83 10.58
C ARG A 134 40.98 35.24 10.72
N LYS A 135 41.53 35.59 11.89
CA LYS A 135 41.94 36.95 12.26
C LYS A 135 43.47 37.17 12.19
N GLN A 136 44.21 36.20 11.67
CA GLN A 136 45.67 36.24 11.57
C GLN A 136 46.12 36.12 10.11
N THR A 137 47.34 36.54 9.83
CA THR A 137 47.94 36.56 8.48
C THR A 137 49.26 35.78 8.40
N ILE A 138 49.58 35.04 9.45
CA ILE A 138 50.84 34.30 9.60
C ILE A 138 50.75 32.96 8.87
N ILE A 139 49.64 32.25 8.95
CA ILE A 139 49.49 30.98 8.25
C ILE A 139 48.40 31.12 7.18
N PRO A 140 48.73 30.98 5.89
CA PRO A 140 47.73 30.97 4.83
C PRO A 140 46.87 29.69 4.92
N TYR A 141 45.61 29.81 4.52
CA TYR A 141 44.68 28.67 4.51
C TYR A 141 43.78 28.68 3.27
N ARG A 142 43.27 27.50 2.91
CA ARG A 142 42.28 27.28 1.85
C ARG A 142 41.11 26.46 2.42
N LEU A 143 39.89 26.83 2.03
CA LEU A 143 38.68 26.10 2.41
C LEU A 143 38.56 24.79 1.64
N VAL A 144 38.24 23.71 2.35
CA VAL A 144 37.88 22.41 1.76
C VAL A 144 36.35 22.27 1.78
N GLU A 145 35.76 22.05 0.60
CA GLU A 145 34.33 21.78 0.45
C GLU A 145 33.98 20.39 0.99
N ASP A 146 32.92 20.31 1.80
CA ASP A 146 32.42 19.04 2.33
C ASP A 146 31.53 18.36 1.28
N LYS A 147 32.15 17.67 0.32
CA LYS A 147 31.45 16.97 -0.80
C LYS A 147 30.34 16.03 -0.33
N LYS A 148 30.41 15.53 0.92
CA LYS A 148 29.36 14.70 1.52
C LYS A 148 28.08 15.49 1.74
N LEU A 149 28.19 16.74 2.19
CA LEU A 149 27.05 17.62 2.42
C LEU A 149 26.39 18.00 1.09
N GLU A 150 27.17 18.23 0.03
CA GLU A 150 26.63 18.52 -1.30
C GLU A 150 25.80 17.35 -1.85
N ALA A 151 26.31 16.12 -1.71
CA ALA A 151 25.58 14.92 -2.12
C ALA A 151 24.28 14.74 -1.34
N GLU A 152 24.29 15.01 -0.03
CA GLU A 152 23.08 14.96 0.81
C GLU A 152 22.05 16.01 0.39
N VAL A 153 22.48 17.25 0.12
CA VAL A 153 21.61 18.32 -0.39
C VAL A 153 21.02 17.95 -1.75
N ALA A 154 21.80 17.35 -2.65
CA ALA A 154 21.30 16.90 -3.94
C ALA A 154 20.23 15.80 -3.79
N ASN A 155 20.46 14.82 -2.91
CA ASN A 155 19.50 13.76 -2.61
C ASN A 155 18.20 14.31 -2.00
N LEU A 156 18.30 15.27 -1.07
CA LEU A 156 17.13 15.91 -0.47
C LEU A 156 16.32 16.69 -1.51
N LYS A 157 16.97 17.43 -2.41
CA LYS A 157 16.29 18.12 -3.53
C LYS A 157 15.55 17.14 -4.44
N GLN A 158 16.15 16.01 -4.77
CA GLN A 158 15.51 14.97 -5.57
C GLN A 158 14.27 14.39 -4.85
N SER A 159 14.38 14.13 -3.55
CA SER A 159 13.26 13.65 -2.74
C SER A 159 12.09 14.64 -2.68
N ILE A 160 12.38 15.94 -2.56
CA ILE A 160 11.35 16.99 -2.59
C ILE A 160 10.63 17.01 -3.95
N ALA A 161 11.37 16.99 -5.06
CA ALA A 161 10.77 16.98 -6.40
C ALA A 161 9.83 15.78 -6.63
N GLN A 162 10.16 14.60 -6.10
CA GLN A 162 9.29 13.42 -6.16
C GLN A 162 8.00 13.59 -5.33
N LYS A 163 8.11 14.21 -4.15
CA LYS A 163 6.94 14.50 -3.31
C LYS A 163 6.02 15.53 -3.97
N ASP A 164 6.58 16.57 -4.60
CA ASP A 164 5.80 17.58 -5.32
C ASP A 164 5.02 16.97 -6.48
N GLN A 165 5.63 16.07 -7.26
CA GLN A 165 4.93 15.31 -8.30
C GLN A 165 3.77 14.48 -7.74
N THR A 166 3.97 13.86 -6.58
CA THR A 166 2.92 13.08 -5.89
C THR A 166 1.77 13.96 -5.42
N ILE A 167 2.05 15.17 -4.94
CA ILE A 167 1.02 16.14 -4.54
C ILE A 167 0.16 16.53 -5.75
N VAL A 168 0.79 16.88 -6.88
CA VAL A 168 0.07 17.23 -8.12
C VAL A 168 -0.87 16.10 -8.58
N GLN A 169 -0.44 14.84 -8.50
CA GLN A 169 -1.29 13.70 -8.85
C GLN A 169 -2.48 13.53 -7.91
N LYS A 170 -2.28 13.75 -6.61
CA LYS A 170 -3.36 13.70 -5.62
C LYS A 170 -4.37 14.82 -5.84
N ASP A 171 -3.91 16.04 -6.13
CA ASP A 171 -4.79 17.19 -6.40
C ASP A 171 -5.66 16.95 -7.63
N GLN A 172 -5.10 16.36 -8.70
CA GLN A 172 -5.87 15.94 -9.87
C GLN A 172 -6.96 14.90 -9.52
N THR A 173 -6.62 13.94 -8.66
CA THR A 173 -7.56 12.91 -8.20
C THR A 173 -8.70 13.50 -7.36
N ILE A 174 -8.39 14.48 -6.50
CA ILE A 174 -9.39 15.20 -5.70
C ILE A 174 -10.33 15.96 -6.62
N ALA A 175 -9.80 16.73 -7.58
CA ALA A 175 -10.62 17.47 -8.54
C ALA A 175 -11.55 16.55 -9.35
N GLN A 176 -11.12 15.33 -9.69
CA GLN A 176 -11.98 14.35 -10.35
C GLN A 176 -13.11 13.84 -9.44
N LYS A 177 -12.79 13.55 -8.17
CA LYS A 177 -13.81 13.11 -7.19
C LYS A 177 -14.85 14.20 -6.91
N ASP A 178 -14.43 15.46 -6.83
CA ASP A 178 -15.33 16.60 -6.63
C ASP A 178 -16.33 16.74 -7.78
N ARG A 179 -15.88 16.54 -9.04
CA ARG A 179 -16.78 16.50 -10.20
C ARG A 179 -17.80 15.37 -10.11
N THR A 180 -17.37 14.17 -9.69
CA THR A 180 -18.28 13.04 -9.50
C THR A 180 -19.31 13.32 -8.40
N ILE A 181 -18.89 13.93 -7.30
CA ILE A 181 -19.81 14.33 -6.21
C ILE A 181 -20.83 15.34 -6.71
N ALA A 182 -20.40 16.34 -7.50
CA ALA A 182 -21.31 17.31 -8.10
C ALA A 182 -22.35 16.66 -9.03
N ASP A 183 -21.93 15.73 -9.90
CA ASP A 183 -22.84 14.97 -10.79
C ASP A 183 -23.86 14.12 -10.00
N LEU A 184 -23.40 13.42 -8.96
CA LEU A 184 -24.28 12.63 -8.09
C LEU A 184 -25.30 13.51 -7.35
N ASN A 185 -24.86 14.65 -6.83
CA ASN A 185 -25.76 15.61 -6.17
C ASN A 185 -26.82 16.16 -7.14
N GLN A 186 -26.42 16.44 -8.39
CA GLN A 186 -27.38 16.85 -9.43
C GLN A 186 -28.41 15.75 -9.72
N LYS A 187 -27.99 14.49 -9.85
CA LYS A 187 -28.89 13.36 -10.04
C LYS A 187 -29.84 13.15 -8.87
N ILE A 188 -29.38 13.32 -7.64
CA ILE A 188 -30.22 13.25 -6.44
C ILE A 188 -31.31 14.32 -6.48
N GLN A 189 -30.98 15.57 -6.87
CA GLN A 189 -31.98 16.63 -6.99
C GLN A 189 -32.99 16.40 -8.12
N GLN A 190 -32.63 15.65 -9.17
CA GLN A 190 -33.53 15.29 -10.25
C GLN A 190 -34.35 14.03 -9.99
N THR A 191 -33.99 13.24 -8.97
CA THR A 191 -34.69 12.00 -8.65
C THR A 191 -36.02 12.35 -7.97
N PRO A 192 -37.16 11.79 -8.43
CA PRO A 192 -38.45 12.06 -7.82
C PRO A 192 -38.44 11.70 -6.34
N THR A 193 -38.88 12.64 -5.51
CA THR A 193 -38.96 12.45 -4.06
C THR A 193 -40.07 11.46 -3.70
N LEU A 194 -39.97 10.86 -2.52
CA LEU A 194 -41.05 10.03 -1.97
C LEU A 194 -42.40 10.76 -1.97
N SER A 195 -42.39 12.07 -1.72
CA SER A 195 -43.58 12.93 -1.77
C SER A 195 -44.19 12.99 -3.17
N GLN A 196 -43.38 13.14 -4.22
CA GLN A 196 -43.86 13.14 -5.61
C GLN A 196 -44.43 11.79 -6.03
N PHE A 197 -43.83 10.69 -5.57
CA PHE A 197 -44.38 9.35 -5.76
C PHE A 197 -45.70 9.15 -5.03
N GLN A 198 -45.82 9.65 -3.80
CA GLN A 198 -47.07 9.63 -3.04
C GLN A 198 -48.17 10.45 -3.73
N GLU A 199 -47.83 11.61 -4.28
CA GLU A 199 -48.77 12.45 -5.02
C GLU A 199 -49.26 11.76 -6.30
N LEU A 200 -48.36 11.17 -7.08
CA LEU A 200 -48.70 10.31 -8.22
C LEU A 200 -49.60 9.14 -7.81
N ASN A 201 -49.28 8.47 -6.70
CA ASN A 201 -50.07 7.36 -6.18
C ASN A 201 -51.49 7.81 -5.81
N ASN A 202 -51.65 8.99 -5.21
CA ASN A 202 -52.95 9.56 -4.88
C ASN A 202 -53.76 9.96 -6.12
N ILE A 203 -53.10 10.36 -7.21
CA ILE A 203 -53.76 10.67 -8.50
C ILE A 203 -54.21 9.38 -9.20
N VAL A 204 -53.35 8.35 -9.25
CA VAL A 204 -53.62 7.10 -9.97
C VAL A 204 -54.57 6.18 -9.20
N LEU A 205 -54.45 6.15 -7.87
CA LEU A 205 -55.27 5.35 -6.96
C LEU A 205 -56.07 6.29 -6.07
N SER A 206 -56.92 7.12 -6.68
CA SER A 206 -57.79 8.08 -5.99
C SER A 206 -58.91 7.45 -5.15
N CYS A 207 -58.85 6.15 -4.88
CA CYS A 207 -59.81 5.42 -4.06
C CYS A 207 -59.11 4.79 -2.85
N THR A 208 -59.49 5.29 -1.68
CA THR A 208 -59.46 4.67 -0.33
C THR A 208 -58.29 3.73 -0.03
N ASP A 209 -57.46 4.12 0.95
CA ASP A 209 -56.53 3.28 1.73
C ASP A 209 -56.53 1.82 1.28
N LEU A 210 -55.77 1.54 0.22
CA LEU A 210 -55.58 0.20 -0.29
C LEU A 210 -54.78 -0.56 0.77
N ASP A 211 -55.51 -1.08 1.74
CA ASP A 211 -54.97 -1.94 2.76
C ASP A 211 -54.71 -3.30 2.13
N PHE A 212 -53.53 -3.42 1.51
CA PHE A 212 -53.05 -4.67 0.93
C PHE A 212 -53.03 -5.80 1.97
N ASN A 213 -52.91 -5.49 3.28
CA ASN A 213 -53.01 -6.50 4.32
C ASN A 213 -54.46 -6.99 4.45
N ARG A 214 -55.44 -6.10 4.43
CA ARG A 214 -56.86 -6.45 4.40
C ARG A 214 -57.22 -7.25 3.15
N LEU A 215 -56.76 -6.83 1.97
CA LEU A 215 -56.98 -7.57 0.73
C LEU A 215 -56.38 -8.98 0.81
N LYS A 216 -55.14 -9.10 1.33
CA LYS A 216 -54.47 -10.38 1.54
C LYS A 216 -55.24 -11.27 2.53
N GLN A 217 -55.82 -10.69 3.59
CA GLN A 217 -56.65 -11.39 4.55
C GLN A 217 -57.97 -11.88 3.93
N GLU A 218 -58.66 -11.05 3.15
CA GLU A 218 -59.91 -11.44 2.47
C GLU A 218 -59.67 -12.52 1.41
N ILE A 219 -58.58 -12.43 0.62
CA ILE A 219 -58.20 -13.51 -0.32
C ILE A 219 -57.95 -14.81 0.43
N LYS A 220 -57.23 -14.77 1.57
CA LYS A 220 -56.98 -15.95 2.40
C LYS A 220 -58.29 -16.54 2.94
N LYS A 221 -59.23 -15.70 3.36
CA LYS A 221 -60.54 -16.09 3.88
C LYS A 221 -61.40 -16.75 2.80
N LEU A 222 -61.51 -16.14 1.61
CA LEU A 222 -62.23 -16.71 0.46
C LEU A 222 -61.67 -18.08 0.06
N LYS A 223 -60.33 -18.22 0.04
CA LYS A 223 -59.68 -19.51 -0.24
C LYS A 223 -60.04 -20.59 0.80
N LEU A 224 -60.00 -20.24 2.09
CA LEU A 224 -60.29 -21.19 3.16
C LEU A 224 -61.77 -21.55 3.26
N LYS A 225 -62.66 -20.57 3.09
CA LYS A 225 -64.10 -20.72 3.33
C LYS A 225 -64.83 -21.29 2.13
N ASP A 226 -64.47 -20.87 0.92
CA ASP A 226 -65.28 -21.15 -0.26
C ASP A 226 -64.54 -22.10 -1.23
N PHE A 227 -63.24 -21.87 -1.47
CA PHE A 227 -62.48 -22.69 -2.42
C PHE A 227 -62.10 -24.07 -1.88
N ASN A 228 -61.57 -24.16 -0.65
CA ASN A 228 -61.10 -25.43 -0.10
C ASN A 228 -62.23 -26.47 0.09
N PRO A 229 -63.42 -26.13 0.62
CA PRO A 229 -64.52 -27.09 0.69
C PRO A 229 -64.94 -27.61 -0.69
N HIS A 230 -65.01 -26.72 -1.69
CA HIS A 230 -65.31 -27.11 -3.07
C HIS A 230 -64.25 -28.06 -3.65
N PHE A 231 -62.95 -27.78 -3.43
CA PHE A 231 -61.89 -28.69 -3.87
C PHE A 231 -61.98 -30.07 -3.20
N GLN A 232 -62.24 -30.13 -1.90
CA GLN A 232 -62.40 -31.40 -1.18
C GLN A 232 -63.63 -32.18 -1.66
N GLU A 233 -64.74 -31.50 -1.94
CA GLU A 233 -65.94 -32.13 -2.50
C GLU A 233 -65.67 -32.77 -3.86
N GLN A 234 -65.03 -32.04 -4.78
CA GLN A 234 -64.66 -32.56 -6.11
C GLN A 234 -63.67 -33.72 -6.01
N LYS A 235 -62.71 -33.65 -5.08
CA LYS A 235 -61.76 -34.75 -4.82
C LYS A 235 -62.48 -36.01 -4.35
N ASN A 236 -63.36 -35.88 -3.35
CA ASN A 236 -64.14 -37.01 -2.81
C ASN A 236 -65.02 -37.64 -3.90
N HIS A 237 -65.66 -36.83 -4.74
CA HIS A 237 -66.48 -37.31 -5.85
C HIS A 237 -65.65 -38.09 -6.87
N PHE A 238 -64.44 -37.62 -7.21
CA PHE A 238 -63.54 -38.33 -8.10
C PHE A 238 -63.03 -39.66 -7.50
N GLU A 239 -62.74 -39.70 -6.19
CA GLU A 239 -62.34 -40.92 -5.49
C GLU A 239 -63.47 -41.97 -5.48
N GLN A 240 -64.71 -41.54 -5.25
CA GLN A 240 -65.90 -42.40 -5.33
C GLN A 240 -66.12 -42.94 -6.75
N LEU A 241 -66.01 -42.08 -7.76
CA LEU A 241 -66.11 -42.48 -9.16
C LEU A 241 -65.04 -43.53 -9.49
N THR A 242 -63.77 -43.27 -9.12
CA THR A 242 -62.66 -44.19 -9.32
C THR A 242 -62.89 -45.54 -8.64
N SER A 243 -63.36 -45.55 -7.38
CA SER A 243 -63.67 -46.79 -6.66
C SER A 243 -64.80 -47.57 -7.32
N THR A 244 -65.83 -46.89 -7.81
CA THR A 244 -66.97 -47.52 -8.49
C THR A 244 -66.52 -48.14 -9.82
N THR A 245 -65.70 -47.41 -10.58
CA THR A 245 -65.11 -47.88 -11.83
C THR A 245 -64.19 -49.09 -11.58
N LYS A 246 -63.36 -49.08 -10.53
CA LYS A 246 -62.53 -50.24 -10.14
C LYS A 246 -63.37 -51.47 -9.79
N ASN A 247 -64.42 -51.29 -8.99
CA ASN A 247 -65.33 -52.39 -8.65
C ASN A 247 -65.99 -52.98 -9.92
N LYS A 248 -66.37 -52.13 -10.89
CA LYS A 248 -66.91 -52.56 -12.20
C LYS A 248 -65.85 -53.25 -13.08
N ALA A 249 -64.59 -52.83 -13.00
CA ALA A 249 -63.47 -53.42 -13.75
C ALA A 249 -63.22 -54.88 -13.29
N GLY A 250 -63.27 -55.11 -11.97
CA GLY A 250 -62.85 -56.36 -11.34
C GLY A 250 -61.33 -56.56 -11.40
N ASP A 251 -60.84 -57.63 -10.78
CA ASP A 251 -59.40 -57.88 -10.61
C ASP A 251 -58.62 -57.91 -11.95
N SER A 252 -59.27 -58.38 -13.03
CA SER A 252 -58.64 -58.56 -14.33
C SER A 252 -58.31 -57.26 -15.07
N LEU A 253 -59.02 -56.15 -14.79
CA LEU A 253 -58.82 -54.87 -15.48
C LEU A 253 -58.43 -53.72 -14.54
N THR A 254 -58.39 -53.96 -13.22
CA THR A 254 -58.03 -52.92 -12.23
C THR A 254 -56.63 -52.36 -12.46
N ALA A 255 -55.65 -53.23 -12.74
CA ALA A 255 -54.28 -52.79 -13.04
C ALA A 255 -54.19 -51.93 -14.31
N ILE A 256 -55.02 -52.21 -15.32
CA ILE A 256 -55.09 -51.44 -16.56
C ILE A 256 -55.77 -50.09 -16.32
N LEU A 257 -56.80 -50.05 -15.47
CA LEU A 257 -57.47 -48.82 -15.06
C LEU A 257 -56.56 -47.90 -14.23
N ASP A 258 -55.75 -48.47 -13.33
CA ASP A 258 -54.75 -47.73 -12.58
C ASP A 258 -53.67 -47.14 -13.51
N LEU A 259 -53.19 -47.95 -14.47
CA LEU A 259 -52.26 -47.47 -15.49
C LEU A 259 -52.88 -46.36 -16.34
N PHE A 260 -54.14 -46.51 -16.76
CA PHE A 260 -54.88 -45.49 -17.52
C PHE A 260 -54.95 -44.14 -16.79
N LEU A 261 -55.32 -44.16 -15.50
CA LEU A 261 -55.37 -42.95 -14.66
C LEU A 261 -53.98 -42.35 -14.41
N GLN A 262 -52.96 -43.19 -14.22
CA GLN A 262 -51.59 -42.74 -14.02
C GLN A 262 -51.01 -42.09 -15.28
N THR A 263 -51.18 -42.71 -16.45
CA THR A 263 -50.73 -42.17 -17.72
C THR A 263 -51.42 -40.84 -18.01
N ASN A 264 -52.72 -40.71 -17.77
CA ASN A 264 -53.42 -39.44 -17.96
C ASN A 264 -52.91 -38.35 -16.99
N LYS A 265 -52.62 -38.70 -15.74
CA LYS A 265 -52.00 -37.77 -14.79
C LYS A 265 -50.65 -37.25 -15.30
N GLN A 266 -49.79 -38.15 -15.81
CA GLN A 266 -48.49 -37.77 -16.37
C GLN A 266 -48.63 -36.85 -17.58
N ILE A 267 -49.63 -37.08 -18.44
CA ILE A 267 -49.93 -36.20 -19.57
C ILE A 267 -50.29 -34.80 -19.05
N ILE A 268 -51.24 -34.69 -18.12
CA ILE A 268 -51.67 -33.40 -17.55
C ILE A 268 -50.51 -32.65 -16.88
N ASP A 269 -49.67 -33.37 -16.13
CA ASP A 269 -48.51 -32.78 -15.46
C ASP A 269 -47.44 -32.30 -16.47
N SER A 270 -47.28 -33.03 -17.59
CA SER A 270 -46.34 -32.69 -18.66
C SER A 270 -46.78 -31.53 -19.56
N GLU A 271 -48.09 -31.22 -19.64
CA GLU A 271 -48.62 -30.10 -20.46
C GLU A 271 -48.04 -28.73 -20.06
N ASN A 272 -47.45 -28.57 -18.86
CA ASN A 272 -46.93 -27.29 -18.33
C ASN A 272 -45.40 -27.19 -18.29
N VAL A 273 -44.68 -28.25 -18.65
CA VAL A 273 -43.21 -28.29 -18.75
C VAL A 273 -42.87 -28.54 -20.21
N SER A 274 -41.78 -27.98 -20.76
CA SER A 274 -41.38 -28.21 -22.15
C SER A 274 -41.00 -29.69 -22.39
N SER A 275 -42.00 -30.57 -22.48
CA SER A 275 -41.83 -31.99 -22.73
C SER A 275 -41.52 -32.22 -24.20
N ASN A 276 -40.53 -33.07 -24.50
CA ASN A 276 -40.24 -33.42 -25.89
C ASN A 276 -41.48 -34.10 -26.53
N SER A 277 -41.74 -33.80 -27.81
CA SER A 277 -42.92 -34.28 -28.53
C SER A 277 -43.01 -35.81 -28.63
N TYR A 278 -41.86 -36.48 -28.49
CA TYR A 278 -41.74 -37.94 -28.51
C TYR A 278 -42.35 -38.60 -27.26
N THR A 279 -42.04 -38.10 -26.06
CA THR A 279 -42.58 -38.60 -24.77
C THR A 279 -44.08 -38.36 -24.68
N GLN A 280 -44.57 -37.21 -25.17
CA GLN A 280 -46.01 -36.95 -25.24
C GLN A 280 -46.72 -37.92 -26.19
N GLY A 281 -46.13 -38.21 -27.35
CA GLY A 281 -46.64 -39.21 -28.28
C GLY A 281 -46.68 -40.62 -27.68
N GLN A 282 -45.67 -41.01 -26.90
CA GLN A 282 -45.64 -42.31 -26.20
C GLN A 282 -46.73 -42.41 -25.14
N LEU A 283 -46.89 -41.38 -24.30
CA LEU A 283 -47.93 -41.35 -23.27
C LEU A 283 -49.34 -41.38 -23.88
N GLN A 284 -49.56 -40.63 -24.98
CA GLN A 284 -50.82 -40.67 -25.71
C GLN A 284 -51.10 -42.06 -26.30
N GLY A 285 -50.08 -42.71 -26.85
CA GLY A 285 -50.16 -44.09 -27.35
C GLY A 285 -50.54 -45.08 -26.25
N GLN A 286 -49.88 -45.02 -25.09
CA GLN A 286 -50.20 -45.84 -23.92
C GLN A 286 -51.62 -45.60 -23.40
N LEU A 287 -52.06 -44.34 -23.35
CA LEU A 287 -53.42 -43.98 -22.94
C LEU A 287 -54.46 -44.58 -23.90
N VAL A 288 -54.22 -44.53 -25.21
CA VAL A 288 -55.09 -45.14 -26.22
C VAL A 288 -55.12 -46.66 -26.06
N THR A 289 -53.98 -47.33 -25.86
CA THR A 289 -53.95 -48.78 -25.63
C THR A 289 -54.75 -49.17 -24.39
N CYS A 290 -54.58 -48.46 -23.27
CA CYS A 290 -55.37 -48.70 -22.06
C CYS A 290 -56.85 -48.46 -22.31
N LYS A 291 -57.22 -47.38 -23.01
CA LYS A 291 -58.61 -47.07 -23.38
C LYS A 291 -59.24 -48.21 -24.19
N THR A 292 -58.55 -48.73 -25.21
CA THR A 292 -59.05 -49.84 -26.03
C THR A 292 -59.25 -51.12 -25.22
N LEU A 293 -58.33 -51.45 -24.31
CA LEU A 293 -58.45 -52.61 -23.44
C LEU A 293 -59.61 -52.48 -22.45
N LEU A 294 -59.82 -51.27 -21.91
CA LEU A 294 -60.92 -50.97 -20.98
C LEU A 294 -62.29 -50.90 -21.66
N GLN A 295 -62.35 -50.60 -22.96
CA GLN A 295 -63.60 -50.58 -23.74
C GLN A 295 -64.30 -51.96 -23.83
N THR A 296 -63.61 -53.03 -23.43
CA THR A 296 -64.23 -54.36 -23.25
C THR A 296 -65.27 -54.38 -22.12
N LYS A 297 -65.21 -53.46 -21.15
CA LYS A 297 -66.13 -53.36 -20.00
C LYS A 297 -66.73 -51.97 -19.76
N PHE A 298 -66.14 -50.92 -20.32
CA PHE A 298 -66.56 -49.54 -20.10
C PHE A 298 -66.99 -48.90 -21.41
N THR A 299 -67.97 -48.01 -21.36
CA THR A 299 -68.31 -47.21 -22.54
C THR A 299 -67.24 -46.15 -22.79
N PRO A 300 -67.09 -45.67 -24.05
CA PRO A 300 -66.20 -44.56 -24.35
C PRO A 300 -66.49 -43.31 -23.49
N ASP A 301 -67.76 -43.05 -23.17
CA ASP A 301 -68.19 -41.90 -22.38
C ASP A 301 -67.81 -42.04 -20.90
N GLU A 302 -67.92 -43.24 -20.32
CA GLU A 302 -67.50 -43.51 -18.94
C GLU A 302 -66.00 -43.25 -18.76
N LEU A 303 -65.17 -43.72 -19.70
CA LEU A 303 -63.73 -43.49 -19.68
C LEU A 303 -63.39 -42.02 -19.91
N GLN A 304 -64.09 -41.35 -20.83
CA GLN A 304 -63.86 -39.92 -21.09
C GLN A 304 -64.26 -39.04 -19.89
N ASN A 305 -65.36 -39.36 -19.22
CA ASN A 305 -65.78 -38.67 -18.01
C ASN A 305 -64.72 -38.78 -16.90
N LEU A 306 -64.13 -39.96 -16.72
CA LEU A 306 -63.06 -40.17 -15.75
C LEU A 306 -61.82 -39.31 -16.05
N LEU A 307 -61.40 -39.25 -17.31
CA LEU A 307 -60.27 -38.41 -17.74
C LEU A 307 -60.57 -36.91 -17.56
N ASN A 308 -61.77 -36.46 -17.94
CA ASN A 308 -62.19 -35.06 -17.81
C ASN A 308 -62.21 -34.64 -16.34
N LYS A 309 -62.78 -35.47 -15.46
CA LYS A 309 -62.83 -35.19 -14.02
C LYS A 309 -61.45 -35.16 -13.38
N GLN A 310 -60.53 -36.02 -13.84
CA GLN A 310 -59.13 -35.97 -13.38
C GLN A 310 -58.44 -34.67 -13.82
N LYS A 311 -58.70 -34.17 -15.03
CA LYS A 311 -58.18 -32.89 -15.52
C LYS A 311 -58.75 -31.71 -14.74
N GLU A 312 -60.07 -31.67 -14.53
CA GLU A 312 -60.74 -30.65 -13.72
C GLU A 312 -60.16 -30.58 -12.30
N LEU A 313 -59.98 -31.74 -11.64
CA LEU A 313 -59.40 -31.80 -10.29
C LEU A 313 -57.97 -31.26 -10.26
N LYS A 314 -57.17 -31.55 -11.29
CA LYS A 314 -55.79 -31.07 -11.36
C LYS A 314 -55.70 -29.57 -11.62
N GLU A 315 -56.60 -29.00 -12.41
CA GLU A 315 -56.69 -27.53 -12.56
C GLU A 315 -57.09 -26.84 -11.25
N LEU A 316 -58.03 -27.41 -10.49
CA LEU A 316 -58.37 -26.90 -9.15
C LEU A 316 -57.18 -27.01 -8.18
N GLU A 317 -56.41 -28.10 -8.24
CA GLU A 317 -55.21 -28.25 -7.41
C GLU A 317 -54.15 -27.18 -7.72
N LYS A 318 -53.96 -26.81 -8.99
CA LYS A 318 -53.05 -25.70 -9.38
C LYS A 318 -53.51 -24.36 -8.82
N GLN A 319 -54.80 -24.07 -8.87
CA GLN A 319 -55.36 -22.82 -8.31
C GLN A 319 -55.20 -22.73 -6.79
N SER A 320 -55.11 -23.88 -6.11
CA SER A 320 -54.75 -23.97 -4.70
C SER A 320 -53.27 -23.63 -4.43
N ALA A 321 -52.37 -24.02 -5.35
CA ALA A 321 -50.91 -23.95 -5.19
C ALA A 321 -50.26 -22.61 -5.58
N ILE A 322 -50.95 -21.73 -6.33
CA ILE A 322 -50.45 -20.39 -6.68
C ILE A 322 -50.61 -19.47 -5.46
N LEU A 323 -49.47 -19.20 -4.81
CA LEU A 323 -49.25 -18.15 -3.81
C LEU A 323 -48.27 -17.12 -4.35
#